data_AF-A0A438HA92-F1
#
_entry.id   AF-A0A438HA92-F1
#
_cell.length_a   1.000
_cell.length_b   1.000
_cell.length_c   1.000
_cell.angle_alpha   90.00
_cell.angle_beta   90.00
_cell.angle_gamma   90.00
#
_symmetry.space_group_name_H-M   'P 1'
#
loop_
_entity.id
_entity.type
_entity.pdbx_description
1 polymer ?
#
loop_
_entity_poly.entity_id
_entity_poly.type
_entity_poly.pdbx_seq_one_letter_code
_entity_poly.pdbx_strand_id
1 'polypeptide(L)' 'MEFIDGAQVNDVKTIQRLGIRPNEVARLVSEAFADMMFKHGFVHCDPHAANLLVSSNAVW' A
#
# COMPACT_ATOMS: atom_id res chain seq x y z
N MET A 1 10.09 2.00 14.79
CA MET A 1 8.87 2.09 13.96
C MET A 1 8.18 3.39 14.32
N GLU A 2 7.84 4.19 13.31
CA GLU A 2 6.98 5.36 13.47
C GLU A 2 5.52 4.92 13.43
N PHE A 3 4.64 5.64 14.12
CA PHE A 3 3.21 5.41 14.03
C PHE A 3 2.68 5.98 12.71
N ILE A 4 2.06 5.14 11.89
CA ILE A 4 1.44 5.55 10.63
C ILE A 4 -0.07 5.39 10.78
N ASP A 5 -0.81 6.49 10.60
CA ASP A 5 -2.26 6.45 10.48
C ASP A 5 -2.67 6.09 9.05
N GLY A 6 -3.59 5.13 8.91
CA GLY A 6 -4.02 4.64 7.61
C GLY A 6 -5.06 3.53 7.70
N ALA A 7 -5.74 3.29 6.58
CA ALA A 7 -6.69 2.20 6.41
C ALA A 7 -5.97 0.90 6.05
N GLN A 8 -6.51 -0.26 6.43
CA GLN A 8 -6.02 -1.52 5.87
C GLN A 8 -6.27 -1.56 4.36
N VAL A 9 -5.35 -2.17 3.60
CA VAL A 9 -5.42 -2.21 2.13
C VAL A 9 -6.71 -2.85 1.58
N ASN A 10 -7.37 -3.71 2.35
CA ASN A 10 -8.62 -4.36 1.99
C ASN A 10 -9.88 -3.58 2.45
N ASP A 11 -9.73 -2.50 3.22
CA ASP A 11 -10.86 -1.65 3.61
C ASP A 11 -11.18 -0.61 2.53
N VAL A 12 -11.80 -1.11 1.46
CA VAL A 12 -12.20 -0.31 0.30
C VAL A 12 -13.10 0.86 0.69
N LYS A 13 -13.95 0.69 1.72
CA LYS A 13 -14.88 1.76 2.16
C LYS A 13 -14.11 2.92 2.77
N THR A 14 -13.15 2.65 3.64
CA THR A 14 -12.33 3.70 4.26
C THR A 14 -11.40 4.34 3.22
N ILE A 15 -10.79 3.55 2.33
CA ILE A 15 -9.97 4.07 1.22
C ILE A 15 -10.76 5.06 0.35
N GLN A 16 -12.00 4.70 -0.03
CA GLN A 16 -12.88 5.59 -0.80
C GLN A 16 -13.28 6.85 -0.01
N ARG A 17 -13.51 6.74 1.31
CA ARG A 17 -13.80 7.90 2.18
C ARG A 17 -12.60 8.84 2.32
N LEU A 18 -11.38 8.34 2.20
CA LEU A 18 -10.15 9.13 2.13
C LEU A 18 -9.97 9.82 0.78
N GLY A 19 -10.89 9.64 -0.18
CA GLY A 19 -10.81 10.21 -1.53
C GLY A 19 -9.83 9.47 -2.45
N ILE A 20 -9.31 8.32 -2.01
CA ILE A 20 -8.34 7.52 -2.77
C ILE A 20 -9.11 6.53 -3.62
N ARG A 21 -8.70 6.37 -4.89
CA ARG A 21 -9.34 5.38 -5.77
C ARG A 21 -8.69 4.01 -5.55
N PRO A 22 -9.46 2.94 -5.28
CA PRO A 22 -8.89 1.60 -5.02
C PRO A 22 -7.99 1.07 -6.14
N ASN A 23 -8.23 1.45 -7.39
CA ASN A 23 -7.38 1.07 -8.52
C ASN A 23 -5.98 1.71 -8.45
N GLU A 24 -5.85 2.90 -7.85
CA GLU A 24 -4.55 3.53 -7.63
C GLU A 24 -3.76 2.80 -6.57
N VAL A 25 -4.43 2.34 -5.50
CA VAL A 25 -3.81 1.48 -4.47
C VAL A 25 -3.32 0.18 -5.09
N ALA A 26 -4.15 -0.49 -5.89
CA ALA A 26 -3.77 -1.73 -6.57
C ALA A 26 -2.56 -1.55 -7.51
N ARG A 27 -2.53 -0.43 -8.25
CA ARG A 27 -1.38 -0.06 -9.10
C ARG A 27 -0.13 0.15 -8.25
N LEU A 28 -0.23 0.93 -7.17
CA LEU A 28 0.92 1.24 -6.30
C LEU A 28 1.49 -0.01 -5.64
N VAL A 29 0.65 -0.92 -5.15
CA VAL A 29 1.08 -2.20 -4.59
C VAL A 29 1.82 -3.03 -5.66
N SER A 30 1.28 -3.07 -6.88
CA SER A 30 1.92 -3.80 -7.99
C SER A 30 3.28 -3.20 -8.37
N GLU A 31 3.36 -1.87 -8.41
CA GLU A 31 4.60 -1.14 -8.68
C GLU A 31 5.64 -1.38 -7.59
N ALA A 32 5.26 -1.30 -6.31
CA ALA A 32 6.16 -1.55 -5.19
C ALA A 32 6.75 -2.97 -5.21
N PHE A 33 5.92 -3.98 -5.52
CA PHE A 33 6.38 -5.36 -5.64
C PHE A 33 7.27 -5.58 -6.88
N ALA A 34 6.94 -4.96 -8.01
CA ALA A 34 7.80 -4.97 -9.18
C ALA A 34 9.16 -4.30 -8.89
N ASP A 35 9.17 -3.19 -8.13
CA ASP A 35 10.38 -2.48 -7.76
C ASP A 35 11.31 -3.35 -6.89
N MET A 36 10.72 -3.95 -5.86
CA MET A 36 11.36 -4.94 -5.00
C MET A 36 12.02 -6.06 -5.83
N MET A 37 11.25 -6.70 -6.72
CA MET A 37 11.75 -7.82 -7.52
C MET A 37 12.82 -7.41 -8.53
N PHE A 38 12.53 -6.40 -9.36
CA PHE A 38 13.33 -6.13 -10.56
C PHE A 38 14.44 -5.09 -10.35
N LYS A 39 14.31 -4.19 -9.36
CA LYS A 39 15.35 -3.20 -9.07
C LYS A 39 16.19 -3.57 -7.85
N HIS A 40 15.59 -4.12 -6.82
CA HIS A 40 16.27 -4.36 -5.54
C HIS A 40 16.70 -5.82 -5.31
N GLY A 41 16.14 -6.77 -6.07
CA GLY A 41 16.51 -8.18 -5.99
C GLY A 41 16.03 -8.89 -4.73
N PHE A 42 15.08 -8.32 -3.99
CA PHE A 42 14.42 -8.94 -2.84
C PHE A 42 12.95 -8.52 -2.79
N VAL A 43 12.06 -9.36 -2.23
CA VAL A 43 10.62 -9.07 -2.18
C VAL A 43 10.02 -9.51 -0.84
N HIS A 44 9.04 -8.74 -0.34
CA HIS A 44 8.38 -8.98 0.96
C HIS A 44 7.62 -10.32 1.04
N CYS A 45 7.33 -10.98 -0.10
CA CYS A 45 6.65 -12.27 -0.25
C CYS A 45 5.24 -12.42 0.37
N ASP A 46 4.80 -11.51 1.25
CA ASP A 46 3.54 -11.63 1.99
C ASP A 46 2.72 -10.31 2.00
N PRO A 47 2.10 -9.91 0.88
CA PRO A 47 1.25 -8.72 0.78
C PRO A 47 -0.15 -8.92 1.37
N HIS A 48 -0.28 -9.51 2.55
CA HIS A 48 -1.59 -9.66 3.18
C HIS A 48 -2.09 -8.35 3.82
N ALA A 49 -3.38 -8.27 4.10
CA ALA A 49 -4.01 -7.03 4.56
C ALA A 49 -3.43 -6.44 5.85
N ALA A 50 -2.94 -7.27 6.78
CA ALA A 50 -2.31 -6.79 8.02
C ALA A 50 -0.87 -6.26 7.85
N ASN A 51 -0.25 -6.39 6.66
CA ASN A 51 1.11 -5.88 6.37
C ASN A 51 1.10 -4.60 5.52
N LEU A 52 -0.09 -4.16 5.07
CA LEU A 52 -0.22 -3.05 4.14
C LEU A 52 -1.24 -2.04 4.66
N LEU A 53 -0.77 -0.80 4.84
CA LEU A 53 -1.58 0.35 5.22
C LEU A 53 -1.65 1.34 4.04
N VAL A 54 -2.81 1.95 3.88
CA VAL A 54 -3.09 3.00 2.90
C VAL A 54 -3.30 4.30 3.64
N SER A 55 -2.47 5.30 3.37
CA SER A 55 -2.56 6.63 3.95
C SER A 55 -2.64 7.69 2.85
N SER A 56 -3.39 8.76 3.10
CA SER A 56 -3.42 9.94 2.22
C SER A 56 -2.19 10.84 2.39
N ASN A 57 -1.41 10.63 3.46
CA ASN A 57 -0.21 11.39 3.76
C ASN A 57 1.01 10.62 3.26
N ALA A 58 1.40 10.87 2.02
CA ALA A 58 2.70 10.42 1.52
C ALA A 58 3.80 11.29 2.13
N VAL A 59 4.53 10.73 3.09
CA VAL A 59 5.80 11.30 3.55
C VAL A 59 6.88 10.70 2.64
N TRP A 60 7.52 11.52 1.81
CA TRP A 60 8.58 11.11 0.89
C TRP A 60 9.95 11.13 1.58
#